data_AF-A0A517WMG6-F1
#
_entry.id   AF-A0A517WMG6-F1
#
_cell.length_a   1.000
_cell.length_b   1.000
_cell.length_c   1.000
_cell.angle_alpha   90.00
_cell.angle_beta   90.00
_cell.angle_gamma   90.00
#
_symmetry.space_group_name_H-M   'P 1'
#
loop_
_entity.id
_entity.type
_entity.pdbx_description
1 polymer ?
#
loop_
_entity_poly.entity_id
_entity_poly.type
_entity_poly.pdbx_seq_one_letter_code
_entity_poly.pdbx_strand_id
1 'polypeptide(L)'
;MTLSNYVLTGFLLLVLGCGTGSQPLVPESEDDRGAAVQTGPETSPTESYEAILYELGAIPVSKLTKPYWNNGEPGEVFSKGTREDVHGWLSPYLVRRFSYLTGSERQSYGIPKPPLSYERYVALLDVETYQKTKDPLLFAIIEFTLDELLRRKLEIKNPDDILKVYHARMGLEDLVLWTLKGRGLTGRMVAELYRQHQDDRLLDYLVPPEAGEDAYKAFLEQLLTDSKIKLDQRFVVYTHLYESDHAACLTGYKAFILRNVEQVPHWRDRYAMYKALIRIGDEECVAAVDQALLNDPTAQTRESLLRELQEQSQVVEYLDTIHLLALGRGKPFAIEYYPNAPIFQKEETVLDDSLRACLKQVQKQKTLSKETELKIQQALQAIADRDAQPESVVGGGGDRFEANPRPAKK
;
A
#
# COMPACT_ATOMS: atom_id res chain seq x y z
N MET A 1 6.45 12.50 50.71
CA MET A 1 6.85 13.90 50.98
C MET A 1 6.02 14.81 50.08
N THR A 2 5.24 15.68 50.73
CA THR A 2 4.72 17.00 50.30
C THR A 2 3.93 17.13 48.99
N LEU A 3 2.61 17.19 49.16
CA LEU A 3 1.69 18.08 48.41
C LEU A 3 2.07 19.57 48.60
N SER A 4 1.68 20.44 47.66
CA SER A 4 0.69 21.53 47.92
C SER A 4 0.67 22.63 46.84
N ASN A 5 -0.52 22.84 46.27
CA ASN A 5 -1.27 24.07 45.91
C ASN A 5 -0.65 25.46 46.03
N TYR A 6 -1.01 26.36 45.08
CA TYR A 6 -1.74 27.66 45.20
C TYR A 6 -2.08 28.09 43.73
N VAL A 7 -3.30 28.39 43.24
CA VAL A 7 -4.48 29.17 43.67
C VAL A 7 -4.36 30.70 43.46
N LEU A 8 -5.23 31.21 42.58
CA LEU A 8 -6.00 32.49 42.60
C LEU A 8 -5.62 33.72 41.72
N THR A 9 -6.61 34.10 40.90
CA THR A 9 -7.16 35.47 40.59
C THR A 9 -6.33 36.52 39.82
N GLY A 10 -6.92 37.37 38.96
CA GLY A 10 -8.35 37.69 38.81
C GLY A 10 -8.74 38.62 37.64
N PHE A 11 -10.03 38.96 37.68
CA PHE A 11 -10.85 39.95 36.94
C PHE A 11 -10.12 41.28 36.59
N LEU A 12 -10.52 42.15 35.65
CA LEU A 12 -11.84 42.81 35.51
C LEU A 12 -11.91 43.71 34.23
N LEU A 13 -13.15 44.02 33.82
CA LEU A 13 -13.60 44.92 32.75
C LEU A 13 -13.10 46.39 32.83
N LEU A 14 -13.07 47.06 31.68
CA LEU A 14 -13.38 48.50 31.58
C LEU A 14 -14.07 48.81 30.23
N VAL A 15 -15.39 49.02 30.30
CA VAL A 15 -16.19 49.80 29.35
C VAL A 15 -16.34 51.20 29.94
N LEU A 16 -16.24 52.23 29.10
CA LEU A 16 -16.82 53.60 29.15
C LEU A 16 -16.05 54.40 28.08
N GLY A 17 -16.60 54.99 27.02
CA GLY A 17 -17.92 55.59 26.84
C GLY A 17 -17.76 57.12 26.72
N CYS A 18 -17.99 57.67 25.52
CA CYS A 18 -18.36 59.06 25.17
C CYS A 18 -18.30 59.15 23.62
N GLY A 19 -19.27 59.61 22.83
CA GLY A 19 -20.58 60.21 23.08
C GLY A 19 -21.06 60.90 21.78
N THR A 20 -22.37 60.86 21.54
CA THR A 20 -23.23 61.82 20.78
C THR A 20 -22.93 62.07 19.29
N GLY A 21 -23.81 61.67 18.36
CA GLY A 21 -24.97 62.45 17.87
C GLY A 21 -24.68 62.86 16.41
N SER A 22 -25.53 62.81 15.40
CA SER A 22 -26.99 62.88 15.30
C SER A 22 -27.42 62.36 13.92
N GLN A 23 -28.52 61.62 13.83
CA GLN A 23 -29.45 61.67 12.69
C GLN A 23 -30.32 62.94 12.84
N PRO A 24 -31.01 63.50 11.82
CA PRO A 24 -31.74 62.76 10.79
C PRO A 24 -31.84 63.42 9.40
N LEU A 25 -32.64 62.78 8.53
CA LEU A 25 -33.46 63.28 7.41
C LEU A 25 -33.08 62.74 6.01
N VAL A 26 -33.89 61.75 5.61
CA VAL A 26 -34.27 61.47 4.22
C VAL A 26 -35.11 62.65 3.71
N PRO A 27 -34.94 63.05 2.44
CA PRO A 27 -36.03 62.85 1.49
C PRO A 27 -35.57 62.19 0.19
N GLU A 28 -36.53 61.51 -0.41
CA GLU A 28 -36.50 60.87 -1.72
C GLU A 28 -35.96 61.79 -2.84
N SER A 29 -35.12 61.23 -3.70
CA SER A 29 -35.16 61.53 -5.13
C SER A 29 -34.64 60.31 -5.87
N GLU A 30 -35.55 59.68 -6.62
CA GLU A 30 -35.25 58.79 -7.74
C GLU A 30 -34.17 59.43 -8.62
N ASP A 31 -33.06 58.74 -8.84
CA ASP A 31 -32.41 58.81 -10.14
C ASP A 31 -31.74 57.48 -10.47
N ASP A 32 -32.25 56.92 -11.54
CA ASP A 32 -32.04 55.61 -12.09
C ASP A 32 -30.78 55.66 -12.97
N ARG A 33 -29.63 55.21 -12.46
CA ARG A 33 -28.46 54.88 -13.28
C ARG A 33 -27.76 53.65 -12.73
N GLY A 34 -28.16 52.51 -13.29
CA GLY A 34 -27.48 51.23 -13.15
C GLY A 34 -25.98 51.36 -13.41
N ALA A 35 -25.19 51.20 -12.36
CA ALA A 35 -23.81 50.77 -12.50
C ALA A 35 -23.85 49.27 -12.81
N ALA A 36 -23.74 48.96 -14.10
CA ALA A 36 -23.43 47.61 -14.56
C ALA A 36 -22.17 47.15 -13.82
N VAL A 37 -22.34 46.24 -12.88
CA VAL A 37 -21.25 45.46 -12.31
C VAL A 37 -20.60 44.78 -13.50
N GLN A 38 -19.38 45.19 -13.84
CA GLN A 38 -18.55 44.46 -14.79
C GLN A 38 -18.29 43.08 -14.17
N THR A 39 -19.09 42.10 -14.55
CA THR A 39 -18.73 40.70 -14.45
C THR A 39 -17.45 40.54 -15.25
N GLY A 40 -16.33 40.35 -14.55
CA GLY A 40 -15.09 39.92 -15.19
C GLY A 40 -15.34 38.66 -16.03
N PRO A 41 -14.46 38.35 -16.99
CA PRO A 41 -14.64 37.20 -17.85
C PRO A 41 -14.89 35.96 -16.99
N GLU A 42 -16.05 35.33 -17.16
CA GLU A 42 -16.36 34.04 -16.56
C GLU A 42 -15.32 33.05 -17.09
N THR A 43 -14.32 32.73 -16.27
CA THR A 43 -13.34 31.69 -16.59
C THR A 43 -14.11 30.41 -16.85
N SER A 44 -13.86 29.77 -17.99
CA SER A 44 -14.52 28.52 -18.32
C SER A 44 -14.22 27.46 -17.24
N PRO A 45 -15.14 26.50 -16.97
CA PRO A 45 -14.90 25.43 -16.00
C PRO A 45 -13.58 24.68 -16.27
N THR A 46 -13.23 24.48 -17.55
CA THR A 46 -11.97 23.85 -17.98
C THR A 46 -10.75 24.66 -17.54
N GLU A 47 -10.71 25.97 -17.78
CA GLU A 47 -9.60 26.84 -17.34
C GLU A 47 -9.45 26.86 -15.82
N SER A 48 -10.57 26.75 -15.08
CA SER A 48 -10.55 26.61 -13.62
C SER A 48 -9.95 25.28 -13.16
N TYR A 49 -10.28 24.16 -13.81
CA TYR A 49 -9.73 22.85 -13.47
C TYR A 49 -8.26 22.70 -13.81
N GLU A 50 -7.79 23.22 -14.96
CA GLU A 50 -6.37 23.22 -15.28
C GLU A 50 -5.54 24.00 -14.24
N ALA A 51 -6.06 25.14 -13.77
CA ALA A 51 -5.39 25.92 -12.72
C ALA A 51 -5.27 25.12 -11.41
N ILE A 52 -6.30 24.36 -11.03
CA ILE A 52 -6.28 23.46 -9.86
C ILE A 52 -5.26 22.33 -10.06
N LEU A 53 -5.20 21.73 -11.25
CA LEU A 53 -4.20 20.69 -11.55
C LEU A 53 -2.78 21.24 -11.41
N TYR A 54 -2.51 22.45 -11.89
CA TYR A 54 -1.23 23.12 -11.67
C TYR A 54 -0.97 23.47 -10.20
N GLU A 55 -2.00 23.85 -9.44
CA GLU A 55 -1.92 24.10 -7.98
C GLU A 55 -1.46 22.84 -7.23
N LEU A 56 -2.04 21.68 -7.57
CA LEU A 56 -1.63 20.36 -7.06
C LEU A 56 -0.20 19.96 -7.47
N GLY A 57 0.36 20.61 -8.50
CA GLY A 57 1.65 20.29 -9.07
C GLY A 57 1.61 19.19 -10.14
N ALA A 58 0.43 18.94 -10.71
CA ALA A 58 0.26 18.11 -11.90
C ALA A 58 0.74 18.88 -13.15
N ILE A 59 1.08 18.14 -14.20
CA ILE A 59 1.60 18.70 -15.44
C ILE A 59 0.94 18.00 -16.62
N PRO A 60 0.43 18.73 -17.64
CA PRO A 60 -0.15 18.11 -18.81
C PRO A 60 0.96 17.50 -19.68
N VAL A 61 0.68 16.34 -20.27
CA VAL A 61 1.64 15.61 -21.12
C VAL A 61 2.12 16.46 -22.29
N SER A 62 1.26 17.34 -22.80
CA SER A 62 1.57 18.29 -23.89
C SER A 62 2.67 19.30 -23.54
N LYS A 63 3.00 19.49 -22.26
CA LYS A 63 4.08 20.39 -21.79
C LYS A 63 5.38 19.65 -21.48
N LEU A 64 5.43 18.33 -21.66
CA LEU A 64 6.66 17.57 -21.46
C LEU A 64 7.62 17.79 -22.62
N THR A 65 8.83 18.26 -22.32
CA THR A 65 9.88 18.47 -23.32
C THR A 65 10.91 17.34 -23.36
N LYS A 66 10.97 16.53 -22.30
CA LYS A 66 11.82 15.34 -22.27
C LYS A 66 11.14 14.18 -22.98
N PRO A 67 11.92 13.28 -23.63
CA PRO A 67 11.38 12.03 -24.16
C PRO A 67 10.74 11.19 -23.05
N TYR A 68 9.59 10.58 -23.37
CA TYR A 68 8.88 9.64 -22.53
C TYR A 68 8.39 8.46 -23.36
N TRP A 69 8.10 7.34 -22.70
CA TRP A 69 7.47 6.19 -23.35
C TRP A 69 6.00 6.50 -23.60
N ASN A 70 5.59 6.40 -24.86
CA ASN A 70 4.22 6.67 -25.29
C ASN A 70 3.58 5.48 -26.03
N ASN A 71 4.30 4.35 -26.15
CA ASN A 71 3.85 3.15 -26.88
C ASN A 71 3.30 3.39 -28.30
N GLY A 72 3.73 4.47 -28.97
CA GLY A 72 3.21 4.83 -30.29
C GLY A 72 1.97 5.73 -30.29
N GLU A 73 1.46 6.12 -29.11
CA GLU A 73 0.30 7.01 -28.92
C GLU A 73 0.76 8.39 -28.40
N PRO A 74 0.96 9.40 -29.28
CA PRO A 74 1.41 10.72 -28.85
C PRO A 74 0.41 11.39 -27.89
N GLY A 75 0.93 11.97 -26.80
CA GLY A 75 0.09 12.61 -25.77
C GLY A 75 -0.28 11.70 -24.61
N GLU A 76 0.10 10.41 -24.65
CA GLU A 76 -0.08 9.46 -23.57
C GLU A 76 1.26 9.01 -22.99
N VAL A 77 1.30 8.74 -21.69
CA VAL A 77 2.51 8.31 -21.00
C VAL A 77 2.33 6.89 -20.49
N PHE A 78 3.29 6.03 -20.81
CA PHE A 78 3.30 4.63 -20.39
C PHE A 78 4.54 4.31 -19.57
N SER A 79 4.37 3.41 -18.61
CA SER A 79 5.45 2.77 -17.87
C SER A 79 5.18 1.28 -17.80
N LYS A 80 6.13 0.47 -18.29
CA LYS A 80 6.03 -1.01 -18.30
C LYS A 80 4.71 -1.53 -18.89
N GLY A 81 4.23 -0.90 -19.96
CA GLY A 81 3.00 -1.29 -20.65
C GLY A 81 1.70 -0.80 -20.00
N THR A 82 1.76 -0.11 -18.86
CA THR A 82 0.59 0.50 -18.20
C THR A 82 0.56 1.99 -18.51
N ARG A 83 -0.64 2.53 -18.81
CA ARG A 83 -0.85 3.97 -18.99
C ARG A 83 -0.78 4.67 -17.63
N GLU A 84 -0.05 5.77 -17.57
CA GLU A 84 0.27 6.51 -16.33
C GLU A 84 -0.36 7.91 -16.30
N ASP A 85 -0.73 8.49 -17.45
CA ASP A 85 -1.47 9.74 -17.49
C ASP A 85 -2.98 9.51 -17.27
N VAL A 86 -3.61 10.45 -16.58
CA VAL A 86 -5.06 10.50 -16.39
C VAL A 86 -5.59 11.66 -17.23
N HIS A 87 -6.30 11.34 -18.30
CA HIS A 87 -6.85 12.31 -19.24
C HIS A 87 -5.81 13.33 -19.77
N GLY A 88 -4.59 12.87 -20.08
CA GLY A 88 -3.52 13.73 -20.61
C GLY A 88 -2.78 14.54 -19.54
N TRP A 89 -3.00 14.26 -18.26
CA TRP A 89 -2.28 14.87 -17.14
C TRP A 89 -1.48 13.85 -16.35
N LEU A 90 -0.28 14.25 -15.91
CA LEU A 90 0.54 13.46 -15.00
C LEU A 90 0.30 13.88 -13.55
N SER A 91 0.13 12.89 -12.68
CA SER A 91 -0.08 13.14 -11.25
C SER A 91 1.14 13.84 -10.63
N PRO A 92 0.95 14.64 -9.56
CA PRO A 92 2.06 15.32 -8.89
C PRO A 92 3.13 14.33 -8.37
N TYR A 93 2.73 13.13 -7.96
CA TYR A 93 3.65 12.08 -7.55
C TYR A 93 4.59 11.65 -8.67
N LEU A 94 4.04 11.36 -9.85
CA LEU A 94 4.81 10.96 -11.03
C LEU A 94 5.77 12.07 -11.46
N VAL A 95 5.28 13.31 -11.50
CA VAL A 95 6.08 14.49 -11.86
C VAL A 95 7.26 14.70 -10.90
N ARG A 96 7.07 14.47 -9.58
CA ARG A 96 8.16 14.56 -8.60
C ARG A 96 9.18 13.43 -8.75
N ARG A 97 8.69 12.18 -8.82
CA ARG A 97 9.51 10.96 -8.74
C ARG A 97 10.31 10.70 -10.02
N PHE A 98 9.72 10.99 -11.17
CA PHE A 98 10.31 10.66 -12.47
C PHE A 98 10.87 11.89 -13.19
N SER A 99 11.75 11.63 -14.17
CA SER A 99 12.50 12.66 -14.89
C SER A 99 11.72 13.21 -16.09
N TYR A 100 10.44 13.59 -15.91
CA TYR A 100 9.60 14.13 -16.99
C TYR A 100 9.91 15.60 -17.33
N LEU A 101 10.44 16.36 -16.38
CA LEU A 101 10.81 17.77 -16.54
C LEU A 101 12.31 17.99 -16.37
N THR A 102 12.86 18.97 -17.07
CA THR A 102 14.20 19.54 -16.86
C THR A 102 14.27 20.31 -15.54
N GLY A 103 15.50 20.61 -15.07
CA GLY A 103 15.68 21.40 -13.85
C GLY A 103 15.07 22.81 -13.95
N SER A 104 15.23 23.46 -15.11
CA SER A 104 14.67 24.79 -15.39
C SER A 104 13.14 24.77 -15.40
N GLU A 105 12.51 23.74 -15.96
CA GLU A 105 11.04 23.61 -15.96
C GLU A 105 10.51 23.33 -14.56
N ARG A 106 11.18 22.47 -13.79
CA ARG A 106 10.80 22.27 -12.38
C ARG A 106 10.85 23.58 -11.61
N GLN A 107 11.89 24.39 -11.83
CA GLN A 107 12.00 25.71 -11.20
C GLN A 107 10.90 26.68 -11.67
N SER A 108 10.60 26.76 -12.97
CA SER A 108 9.59 27.68 -13.50
C SER A 108 8.18 27.33 -13.06
N TYR A 109 7.85 26.04 -12.96
CA TYR A 109 6.55 25.57 -12.45
C TYR A 109 6.48 25.53 -10.92
N GLY A 110 7.61 25.68 -10.21
CA GLY A 110 7.68 25.59 -8.75
C GLY A 110 7.44 24.16 -8.24
N ILE A 111 8.02 23.16 -8.89
CA ILE A 111 7.92 21.74 -8.52
C ILE A 111 9.14 21.33 -7.69
N PRO A 112 8.95 20.66 -6.53
CA PRO A 112 7.67 20.23 -5.97
C PRO A 112 6.87 21.39 -5.36
N LYS A 113 5.55 21.38 -5.56
CA LYS A 113 4.63 22.29 -4.85
C LYS A 113 4.59 21.95 -3.35
N PRO A 114 4.47 22.95 -2.45
CA PRO A 114 4.14 22.69 -1.05
C PRO A 114 2.78 21.97 -0.96
N PRO A 115 2.54 21.15 0.08
CA PRO A 115 1.24 20.52 0.27
C PRO A 115 0.17 21.60 0.55
N LEU A 116 -1.04 21.39 0.03
CA LEU A 116 -2.20 22.21 0.36
C LEU A 116 -2.69 21.94 1.78
N SER A 117 -3.57 22.80 2.31
CA SER A 117 -4.27 22.50 3.56
C SER A 117 -5.21 21.32 3.39
N TYR A 118 -5.52 20.64 4.50
CA TYR A 118 -6.48 19.52 4.49
C TYR A 118 -7.84 19.95 3.95
N GLU A 119 -8.34 21.10 4.39
CA GLU A 119 -9.63 21.67 3.96
C GLU A 119 -9.63 21.96 2.45
N ARG A 120 -8.48 22.39 1.90
CA ARG A 120 -8.35 22.59 0.46
C ARG A 120 -8.44 21.26 -0.28
N TYR A 121 -7.74 20.22 0.16
CA TYR A 121 -7.86 18.90 -0.45
C TYR A 121 -9.30 18.35 -0.37
N VAL A 122 -9.98 18.46 0.76
CA VAL A 122 -11.38 18.00 0.92
C VAL A 122 -12.32 18.73 -0.03
N ALA A 123 -12.10 20.03 -0.25
CA ALA A 123 -12.87 20.83 -1.22
C ALA A 123 -12.64 20.40 -2.67
N LEU A 124 -11.46 19.85 -3.01
CA LEU A 124 -11.15 19.33 -4.34
C LEU A 124 -11.79 17.97 -4.62
N LEU A 125 -12.24 17.25 -3.58
CA LEU A 125 -13.03 16.02 -3.70
C LEU A 125 -14.51 16.36 -4.00
N ASP A 126 -14.76 17.12 -5.08
CA ASP A 126 -16.11 17.55 -5.50
C ASP A 126 -16.82 16.48 -6.33
N VAL A 127 -17.29 15.47 -5.61
CA VAL A 127 -17.88 14.29 -6.22
C VAL A 127 -19.28 14.55 -6.78
N GLU A 128 -20.04 15.46 -6.15
CA GLU A 128 -21.38 15.81 -6.62
C GLU A 128 -21.34 16.49 -7.98
N THR A 129 -20.41 17.43 -8.17
CA THR A 129 -20.21 18.07 -9.47
C THR A 129 -19.75 17.05 -10.49
N TYR A 130 -18.78 16.18 -10.16
CA TYR A 130 -18.33 15.14 -11.08
C TYR A 130 -19.47 14.20 -11.49
N GLN A 131 -20.34 13.79 -10.56
CA GLN A 131 -21.47 12.93 -10.89
C GLN A 131 -22.44 13.58 -11.88
N LYS A 132 -22.61 14.90 -11.83
CA LYS A 132 -23.46 15.68 -12.74
C LYS A 132 -22.80 15.94 -14.10
N THR A 133 -21.52 16.28 -14.12
CA THR A 133 -20.82 16.75 -15.33
C THR A 133 -20.07 15.65 -16.05
N LYS A 134 -19.59 14.64 -15.32
CA LYS A 134 -18.64 13.61 -15.78
C LYS A 134 -17.38 14.21 -16.42
N ASP A 135 -16.97 15.39 -15.95
CA ASP A 135 -15.82 16.11 -16.50
C ASP A 135 -14.50 15.34 -16.22
N PRO A 136 -13.68 15.08 -17.26
CA PRO A 136 -12.44 14.31 -17.12
C PRO A 136 -11.35 15.04 -16.33
N LEU A 137 -11.28 16.37 -16.37
CA LEU A 137 -10.30 17.12 -15.58
C LEU A 137 -10.70 17.12 -14.10
N LEU A 138 -12.01 17.20 -13.80
CA LEU A 138 -12.47 17.04 -12.43
C LEU A 138 -12.19 15.62 -11.89
N PHE A 139 -12.35 14.59 -12.72
CA PHE A 139 -11.92 13.23 -12.36
C PHE A 139 -10.43 13.20 -11.99
N ALA A 140 -9.56 13.76 -12.84
CA ALA A 140 -8.12 13.83 -12.59
C ALA A 140 -7.78 14.60 -11.31
N ILE A 141 -8.48 15.71 -11.02
CA ILE A 141 -8.33 16.47 -9.77
C ILE A 141 -8.65 15.60 -8.55
N ILE A 142 -9.76 14.86 -8.57
CA ILE A 142 -10.18 14.00 -7.47
C ILE A 142 -9.15 12.87 -7.26
N GLU A 143 -8.75 12.19 -8.33
CA GLU A 143 -7.75 11.11 -8.26
C GLU A 143 -6.40 11.62 -7.74
N PHE A 144 -5.88 12.72 -8.30
CA PHE A 144 -4.59 13.27 -7.89
C PHE A 144 -4.61 13.83 -6.46
N THR A 145 -5.77 14.32 -6.01
CA THR A 145 -5.97 14.72 -4.61
C THR A 145 -5.83 13.52 -3.67
N LEU A 146 -6.47 12.38 -4.00
CA LEU A 146 -6.32 11.15 -3.22
C LEU A 146 -4.88 10.62 -3.25
N ASP A 147 -4.22 10.59 -4.41
CA ASP A 147 -2.83 10.15 -4.52
C ASP A 147 -1.88 11.08 -3.73
N GLU A 148 -2.08 12.40 -3.74
CA GLU A 148 -1.29 13.31 -2.90
C GLU A 148 -1.50 13.04 -1.39
N LEU A 149 -2.75 12.86 -0.95
CA LEU A 149 -3.07 12.50 0.44
C LEU A 149 -2.39 11.19 0.84
N LEU A 150 -2.39 10.19 -0.03
CA LEU A 150 -1.74 8.89 0.19
C LEU A 150 -0.22 8.99 0.19
N ARG A 151 0.38 9.51 -0.89
CA ARG A 151 1.84 9.48 -1.14
C ARG A 151 2.61 10.41 -0.23
N ARG A 152 2.03 11.56 0.14
CA ARG A 152 2.63 12.46 1.14
C ARG A 152 2.31 12.08 2.58
N LYS A 153 1.45 11.07 2.80
CA LYS A 153 1.01 10.62 4.14
C LYS A 153 0.48 11.78 5.00
N LEU A 154 -0.35 12.64 4.41
CA LEU A 154 -0.90 13.80 5.11
C LEU A 154 -1.82 13.37 6.26
N GLU A 155 -2.09 14.23 7.24
CA GLU A 155 -3.06 13.89 8.28
C GLU A 155 -4.48 13.84 7.68
N ILE A 156 -5.27 12.83 8.05
CA ILE A 156 -6.70 12.75 7.70
C ILE A 156 -7.47 13.06 8.98
N LYS A 157 -8.14 14.23 9.00
CA LYS A 157 -8.87 14.68 10.17
C LYS A 157 -10.22 13.98 10.32
N ASN A 158 -10.88 13.69 9.21
CA ASN A 158 -12.15 12.97 9.16
C ASN A 158 -12.16 11.97 7.98
N PRO A 159 -12.31 10.65 8.22
CA PRO A 159 -12.37 9.67 7.15
C PRO A 159 -13.60 9.83 6.23
N ASP A 160 -14.72 10.37 6.72
CA ASP A 160 -15.94 10.55 5.92
C ASP A 160 -15.75 11.53 4.75
N ASP A 161 -14.86 12.51 4.93
CA ASP A 161 -14.48 13.46 3.88
C ASP A 161 -13.85 12.76 2.67
N ILE A 162 -13.29 11.57 2.85
CA ILE A 162 -12.70 10.76 1.78
C ILE A 162 -13.69 9.67 1.33
N LEU A 163 -14.44 9.07 2.28
CA LEU A 163 -15.42 8.03 1.96
C LEU A 163 -16.54 8.50 1.03
N LYS A 164 -16.86 9.80 0.99
CA LYS A 164 -17.80 10.32 -0.03
C LYS A 164 -17.40 9.93 -1.47
N VAL A 165 -16.11 9.80 -1.76
CA VAL A 165 -15.61 9.36 -3.07
C VAL A 165 -15.86 7.86 -3.27
N TYR A 166 -15.69 7.04 -2.23
CA TYR A 166 -16.01 5.61 -2.27
C TYR A 166 -17.51 5.39 -2.54
N HIS A 167 -18.38 6.11 -1.83
CA HIS A 167 -19.84 6.02 -2.01
C HIS A 167 -20.32 6.41 -3.41
N ALA A 168 -19.58 7.28 -4.10
CA ALA A 168 -19.95 7.75 -5.42
C ALA A 168 -19.70 6.76 -6.55
N ARG A 169 -18.97 5.67 -6.29
CA ARG A 169 -18.74 4.56 -7.23
C ARG A 169 -18.18 5.02 -8.59
N MET A 170 -17.18 5.90 -8.55
CA MET A 170 -16.55 6.47 -9.75
C MET A 170 -15.31 5.71 -10.22
N GLY A 171 -15.01 4.52 -9.67
CA GLY A 171 -13.84 3.73 -10.06
C GLY A 171 -12.56 4.08 -9.29
N LEU A 172 -12.68 4.83 -8.19
CA LEU A 172 -11.57 5.21 -7.30
C LEU A 172 -11.63 4.52 -5.93
N GLU A 173 -12.45 3.47 -5.78
CA GLU A 173 -12.75 2.88 -4.48
C GLU A 173 -11.49 2.30 -3.81
N ASP A 174 -10.64 1.59 -4.54
CA ASP A 174 -9.40 1.02 -4.01
C ASP A 174 -8.41 2.10 -3.57
N LEU A 175 -8.34 3.20 -4.31
CA LEU A 175 -7.49 4.34 -3.94
C LEU A 175 -8.00 5.01 -2.65
N VAL A 176 -9.32 5.12 -2.48
CA VAL A 176 -9.93 5.63 -1.23
C VAL A 176 -9.60 4.71 -0.06
N LEU A 177 -9.87 3.41 -0.19
CA LEU A 177 -9.62 2.45 0.88
C LEU A 177 -8.13 2.40 1.24
N TRP A 178 -7.23 2.44 0.25
CA TRP A 178 -5.79 2.50 0.49
C TRP A 178 -5.35 3.81 1.14
N THR A 179 -5.94 4.94 0.76
CA THR A 179 -5.67 6.25 1.38
C THR A 179 -6.04 6.25 2.86
N LEU A 180 -7.15 5.63 3.23
CA LEU A 180 -7.65 5.57 4.60
C LEU A 180 -7.05 4.42 5.45
N LYS A 181 -6.39 3.44 4.82
CA LYS A 181 -5.80 2.27 5.51
C LYS A 181 -4.82 2.71 6.59
N GLY A 182 -5.12 2.35 7.84
CA GLY A 182 -4.33 2.74 9.02
C GLY A 182 -4.37 4.24 9.35
N ARG A 183 -5.30 5.00 8.76
CA ARG A 183 -5.42 6.47 8.88
C ARG A 183 -6.88 6.91 9.11
N GLY A 184 -7.66 6.09 9.81
CA GLY A 184 -9.05 6.40 10.20
C GLY A 184 -10.12 5.44 9.67
N LEU A 185 -9.77 4.51 8.77
CA LEU A 185 -10.70 3.42 8.39
C LEU A 185 -10.80 2.39 9.52
N THR A 186 -11.89 2.44 10.29
CA THR A 186 -12.12 1.52 11.41
C THR A 186 -12.80 0.22 10.97
N GLY A 187 -12.69 -0.83 11.78
CA GLY A 187 -13.37 -2.11 11.53
C GLY A 187 -14.89 -1.97 11.41
N ARG A 188 -15.50 -1.15 12.27
CA ARG A 188 -16.92 -0.81 12.20
C ARG A 188 -17.29 -0.20 10.84
N MET A 189 -16.53 0.77 10.35
CA MET A 189 -16.80 1.42 9.06
C MET A 189 -16.70 0.40 7.92
N VAL A 190 -15.68 -0.47 7.93
CA VAL A 190 -15.53 -1.54 6.93
C VAL A 190 -16.73 -2.49 6.95
N ALA A 191 -17.18 -2.90 8.14
CA ALA A 191 -18.34 -3.78 8.29
C ALA A 191 -19.65 -3.14 7.81
N GLU A 192 -19.87 -1.85 8.12
CA GLU A 192 -21.03 -1.09 7.66
C GLU A 192 -21.04 -0.95 6.13
N LEU A 193 -19.90 -0.56 5.54
CA LEU A 193 -19.74 -0.48 4.08
C LEU A 193 -19.95 -1.83 3.40
N TYR A 194 -19.43 -2.92 3.98
CA TYR A 194 -19.57 -4.27 3.41
C TYR A 194 -21.03 -4.72 3.44
N ARG A 195 -21.73 -4.51 4.55
CA ARG A 195 -23.17 -4.82 4.64
C ARG A 195 -23.98 -4.03 3.61
N GLN A 196 -23.68 -2.74 3.45
CA GLN A 196 -24.41 -1.85 2.55
C GLN A 196 -24.17 -2.18 1.08
N HIS A 197 -22.93 -2.51 0.71
CA HIS A 197 -22.53 -2.57 -0.70
C HIS A 197 -22.14 -3.96 -1.20
N GLN A 198 -21.90 -4.91 -0.31
CA GLN A 198 -21.42 -6.27 -0.63
C GLN A 198 -20.16 -6.24 -1.51
N ASP A 199 -19.24 -5.31 -1.22
CA ASP A 199 -17.99 -5.11 -1.96
C ASP A 199 -16.85 -5.91 -1.32
N ASP A 200 -16.47 -7.02 -1.95
CA ASP A 200 -15.45 -7.95 -1.44
C ASP A 200 -14.08 -7.30 -1.22
N ARG A 201 -13.78 -6.19 -1.89
CA ARG A 201 -12.51 -5.46 -1.72
C ARG A 201 -12.34 -4.93 -0.30
N LEU A 202 -13.44 -4.65 0.40
CA LEU A 202 -13.42 -4.20 1.79
C LEU A 202 -12.82 -5.25 2.75
N LEU A 203 -12.85 -6.52 2.38
CA LEU A 203 -12.29 -7.59 3.20
C LEU A 203 -10.76 -7.51 3.33
N ASP A 204 -10.08 -6.84 2.39
CA ASP A 204 -8.63 -6.58 2.43
C ASP A 204 -8.23 -5.44 3.39
N TYR A 205 -9.24 -4.79 3.97
CA TYR A 205 -9.11 -3.65 4.89
C TYR A 205 -9.71 -3.91 6.26
N LEU A 206 -10.05 -5.17 6.56
CA LEU A 206 -10.39 -5.58 7.92
C LEU A 206 -9.22 -5.25 8.87
N VAL A 207 -9.56 -5.02 10.13
CA VAL A 207 -8.62 -4.76 11.23
C VAL A 207 -9.01 -5.60 12.45
N PRO A 208 -8.09 -5.86 13.39
CA PRO A 208 -8.42 -6.51 14.65
C PRO A 208 -9.49 -5.72 15.41
N PRO A 209 -10.51 -6.38 15.99
CA PRO A 209 -11.50 -5.69 16.81
C PRO A 209 -10.85 -5.16 18.10
N GLU A 210 -11.21 -3.93 18.48
CA GLU A 210 -10.80 -3.32 19.74
C GLU A 210 -11.71 -3.72 20.90
N ALA A 211 -11.28 -3.43 22.14
CA ALA A 211 -12.07 -3.71 23.33
C ALA A 211 -13.42 -2.96 23.30
N GLY A 212 -14.53 -3.72 23.44
CA GLY A 212 -15.89 -3.18 23.40
C GLY A 212 -16.54 -3.15 22.01
N GLU A 213 -15.86 -3.62 20.96
CA GLU A 213 -16.41 -3.73 19.61
C GLU A 213 -17.16 -5.05 19.35
N ASP A 214 -18.05 -5.47 20.25
CA ASP A 214 -18.73 -6.77 20.18
C ASP A 214 -19.50 -6.98 18.86
N ALA A 215 -20.12 -5.91 18.33
CA ALA A 215 -20.86 -5.98 17.07
C ALA A 215 -19.95 -6.19 15.84
N TYR A 216 -18.72 -5.67 15.87
CA TYR A 216 -17.74 -5.89 14.81
C TYR A 216 -17.09 -7.26 14.94
N LYS A 217 -16.79 -7.71 16.17
CA LYS A 217 -16.36 -9.09 16.42
C LYS A 217 -17.38 -10.11 15.91
N ALA A 218 -18.66 -9.93 16.22
CA ALA A 218 -19.73 -10.79 15.71
C ALA A 218 -19.83 -10.77 14.18
N PHE A 219 -19.55 -9.64 13.54
CA PHE A 219 -19.46 -9.56 12.07
C PHE A 219 -18.31 -10.43 11.53
N LEU A 220 -17.11 -10.34 12.11
CA LEU A 220 -15.98 -11.19 11.73
C LEU A 220 -16.31 -12.68 11.91
N GLU A 221 -16.91 -13.05 13.04
CA GLU A 221 -17.34 -14.43 13.29
C GLU A 221 -18.37 -14.93 12.26
N GLN A 222 -19.29 -14.07 11.83
CA GLN A 222 -20.23 -14.40 10.76
C GLN A 222 -19.51 -14.71 9.44
N LEU A 223 -18.51 -13.91 9.06
CA LEU A 223 -17.72 -14.11 7.84
C LEU A 223 -17.01 -15.47 7.81
N LEU A 224 -16.62 -16.03 8.97
CA LEU A 224 -15.99 -17.34 9.03
C LEU A 224 -16.90 -18.47 8.50
N THR A 225 -18.22 -18.32 8.68
CA THR A 225 -19.22 -19.33 8.29
C THR A 225 -19.87 -19.06 6.93
N ASP A 226 -19.62 -17.89 6.34
CA ASP A 226 -20.19 -17.54 5.05
C ASP A 226 -19.48 -18.27 3.90
N SER A 227 -20.26 -19.05 3.15
CA SER A 227 -19.82 -19.84 2.00
C SER A 227 -19.28 -19.00 0.84
N LYS A 228 -19.62 -17.71 0.75
CA LYS A 228 -19.13 -16.81 -0.29
C LYS A 228 -17.71 -16.34 -0.04
N ILE A 229 -17.26 -16.39 1.20
CA ILE A 229 -15.94 -15.91 1.60
C ILE A 229 -14.87 -16.91 1.17
N LYS A 230 -13.90 -16.41 0.40
CA LYS A 230 -12.78 -17.20 -0.09
C LYS A 230 -11.85 -17.59 1.06
N LEU A 231 -11.02 -18.60 0.81
CA LEU A 231 -10.18 -19.22 1.84
C LEU A 231 -9.09 -18.26 2.36
N ASP A 232 -8.47 -17.50 1.47
CA ASP A 232 -7.52 -16.40 1.76
C ASP A 232 -8.18 -15.28 2.57
N GLN A 233 -9.39 -14.87 2.21
CA GLN A 233 -10.14 -13.87 2.98
C GLN A 233 -10.53 -14.41 4.38
N ARG A 234 -10.94 -15.68 4.46
CA ARG A 234 -11.25 -16.33 5.75
C ARG A 234 -10.03 -16.39 6.66
N PHE A 235 -8.83 -16.60 6.09
CA PHE A 235 -7.57 -16.52 6.83
C PHE A 235 -7.33 -15.13 7.44
N VAL A 236 -7.58 -14.06 6.68
CA VAL A 236 -7.48 -12.68 7.18
C VAL A 236 -8.43 -12.46 8.37
N VAL A 237 -9.69 -12.89 8.26
CA VAL A 237 -10.67 -12.81 9.36
C VAL A 237 -10.18 -13.56 10.61
N TYR A 238 -9.72 -14.79 10.42
CA TYR A 238 -9.14 -15.62 11.48
C TYR A 238 -7.94 -14.96 12.15
N THR A 239 -7.07 -14.30 11.36
CA THR A 239 -5.89 -13.57 11.85
C THR A 239 -6.31 -12.40 12.75
N HIS A 240 -7.27 -11.60 12.32
CA HIS A 240 -7.74 -10.45 13.11
C HIS A 240 -8.43 -10.85 14.40
N LEU A 241 -9.23 -11.92 14.40
CA LEU A 241 -9.80 -12.48 15.62
C LEU A 241 -8.71 -12.96 16.57
N TYR A 242 -7.69 -13.66 16.06
CA TYR A 242 -6.54 -14.11 16.85
C TYR A 242 -5.73 -12.95 17.45
N GLU A 243 -5.48 -11.88 16.69
CA GLU A 243 -4.80 -10.68 17.16
C GLU A 243 -5.58 -9.94 18.27
N SER A 244 -6.91 -10.05 18.28
CA SER A 244 -7.74 -9.44 19.33
C SER A 244 -7.81 -10.23 20.63
N ASP A 245 -7.80 -11.57 20.55
CA ASP A 245 -7.83 -12.47 21.70
C ASP A 245 -7.11 -13.77 21.37
N HIS A 246 -5.79 -13.74 21.59
CA HIS A 246 -4.91 -14.86 21.30
C HIS A 246 -5.36 -16.14 22.01
N ALA A 247 -5.69 -16.06 23.31
CA ALA A 247 -5.99 -17.23 24.12
C ALA A 247 -7.30 -17.90 23.68
N ALA A 248 -8.36 -17.11 23.43
CA ALA A 248 -9.64 -17.66 23.01
C ALA A 248 -9.61 -18.21 21.58
N CYS A 249 -8.83 -17.60 20.68
CA CYS A 249 -8.88 -17.90 19.26
C CYS A 249 -7.80 -18.88 18.78
N LEU A 250 -6.75 -19.14 19.57
CA LEU A 250 -5.58 -19.94 19.16
C LEU A 250 -5.96 -21.29 18.54
N THR A 251 -6.84 -22.05 19.21
CA THR A 251 -7.24 -23.39 18.76
C THR A 251 -7.88 -23.36 17.38
N GLY A 252 -8.86 -22.46 17.17
CA GLY A 252 -9.56 -22.33 15.89
C GLY A 252 -8.67 -21.79 14.79
N TYR A 253 -7.83 -20.80 15.11
CA TYR A 253 -6.86 -20.20 14.21
C TYR A 253 -5.85 -21.23 13.68
N LYS A 254 -5.20 -21.96 14.59
CA LYS A 254 -4.23 -23.00 14.27
C LYS A 254 -4.87 -24.12 13.43
N ALA A 255 -6.02 -24.64 13.87
CA ALA A 255 -6.71 -25.72 13.18
C ALA A 255 -7.13 -25.33 11.76
N PHE A 256 -7.58 -24.08 11.57
CA PHE A 256 -7.89 -23.56 10.25
C PHE A 256 -6.67 -23.57 9.33
N ILE A 257 -5.53 -23.03 9.79
CA ILE A 257 -4.31 -22.96 8.97
C ILE A 257 -3.84 -24.36 8.57
N LEU A 258 -3.67 -25.27 9.54
CA LEU A 258 -3.16 -26.62 9.30
C LEU A 258 -4.01 -27.40 8.29
N ARG A 259 -5.33 -27.21 8.33
CA ARG A 259 -6.26 -27.88 7.41
C ARG A 259 -6.19 -27.33 5.97
N ASN A 260 -5.83 -26.06 5.80
CA ASN A 260 -6.09 -25.33 4.57
C ASN A 260 -4.85 -24.85 3.83
N VAL A 261 -3.68 -24.72 4.48
CA VAL A 261 -2.49 -24.09 3.89
C VAL A 261 -2.06 -24.72 2.56
N GLU A 262 -2.13 -26.04 2.42
CA GLU A 262 -1.76 -26.73 1.18
C GLU A 262 -2.75 -26.51 0.02
N GLN A 263 -3.99 -26.09 0.32
CA GLN A 263 -5.05 -25.87 -0.68
C GLN A 263 -4.99 -24.47 -1.29
N VAL A 264 -4.16 -23.58 -0.73
CA VAL A 264 -4.06 -22.19 -1.18
C VAL A 264 -3.16 -22.13 -2.42
N PRO A 265 -3.67 -21.63 -3.57
CA PRO A 265 -2.91 -21.67 -4.82
C PRO A 265 -1.73 -20.71 -4.83
N HIS A 266 -1.90 -19.52 -4.26
CA HIS A 266 -0.92 -18.45 -4.34
C HIS A 266 0.12 -18.56 -3.21
N TRP A 267 1.40 -18.50 -3.57
CA TRP A 267 2.49 -18.79 -2.63
C TRP A 267 2.59 -17.80 -1.47
N ARG A 268 2.24 -16.51 -1.70
CA ARG A 268 2.31 -15.50 -0.63
C ARG A 268 1.36 -15.80 0.51
N ASP A 269 0.19 -16.35 0.18
CA ASP A 269 -0.84 -16.67 1.15
C ASP A 269 -0.45 -17.94 1.94
N ARG A 270 0.14 -18.94 1.25
CA ARG A 270 0.77 -20.09 1.93
C ARG A 270 1.88 -19.65 2.88
N TYR A 271 2.78 -18.79 2.41
CA TYR A 271 3.85 -18.24 3.25
C TYR A 271 3.28 -17.51 4.47
N ALA A 272 2.26 -16.67 4.31
CA ALA A 272 1.64 -15.95 5.43
C ALA A 272 1.04 -16.90 6.47
N MET A 273 0.40 -17.99 6.02
CA MET A 273 -0.12 -19.05 6.88
C MET A 273 1.00 -19.80 7.63
N TYR A 274 2.04 -20.24 6.94
CA TYR A 274 3.18 -20.91 7.58
C TYR A 274 3.94 -19.98 8.54
N LYS A 275 4.09 -18.70 8.21
CA LYS A 275 4.63 -17.68 9.12
C LYS A 275 3.83 -17.58 10.42
N ALA A 276 2.50 -17.72 10.35
CA ALA A 276 1.68 -17.77 11.55
C ALA A 276 1.94 -19.04 12.38
N LEU A 277 2.13 -20.20 11.75
CA LEU A 277 2.50 -21.43 12.46
C LEU A 277 3.88 -21.32 13.13
N ILE A 278 4.87 -20.73 12.46
CA ILE A 278 6.20 -20.44 13.04
C ILE A 278 6.08 -19.66 14.35
N ARG A 279 5.20 -18.64 14.38
CA ARG A 279 4.95 -17.81 15.57
C ARG A 279 4.24 -18.55 16.70
N ILE A 280 3.39 -19.53 16.37
CA ILE A 280 2.72 -20.37 17.37
C ILE A 280 3.72 -21.36 17.99
N GLY A 281 4.54 -21.99 17.15
CA GLY A 281 5.74 -22.73 17.58
C GLY A 281 5.50 -23.99 18.40
N ASP A 282 4.28 -24.55 18.42
CA ASP A 282 4.07 -25.88 19.01
C ASP A 282 4.56 -27.01 18.08
N GLU A 283 4.70 -28.23 18.61
CA GLU A 283 5.26 -29.37 17.88
C GLU A 283 4.54 -29.65 16.55
N GLU A 284 3.23 -29.46 16.51
CA GLU A 284 2.40 -29.65 15.31
C GLU A 284 2.68 -28.56 14.26
N CYS A 285 2.84 -27.31 14.71
CA CYS A 285 3.21 -26.19 13.85
C CYS A 285 4.62 -26.35 13.27
N VAL A 286 5.59 -26.76 14.10
CA VAL A 286 6.97 -27.04 13.68
C VAL A 286 6.98 -28.12 12.62
N ALA A 287 6.28 -29.25 12.86
CA ALA A 287 6.20 -30.34 11.90
C ALA A 287 5.57 -29.90 10.57
N ALA A 288 4.53 -29.07 10.59
CA ALA A 288 3.90 -28.55 9.38
C ALA A 288 4.86 -27.65 8.57
N VAL A 289 5.63 -26.79 9.25
CA VAL A 289 6.61 -25.91 8.60
C VAL A 289 7.81 -26.70 8.06
N ASP A 290 8.27 -27.74 8.78
CA ASP A 290 9.29 -28.67 8.30
C ASP A 290 8.86 -29.36 7.00
N GLN A 291 7.61 -29.85 6.95
CA GLN A 291 7.06 -30.43 5.73
C GLN A 291 6.98 -29.40 4.60
N ALA A 292 6.60 -28.15 4.90
CA ALA A 292 6.53 -27.08 3.91
C ALA A 292 7.89 -26.76 3.30
N LEU A 293 8.93 -26.65 4.14
CA LEU A 293 10.31 -26.42 3.70
C LEU A 293 10.76 -27.48 2.69
N LEU A 294 10.43 -28.76 2.93
CA LEU A 294 10.82 -29.85 2.04
C LEU A 294 9.92 -30.02 0.82
N ASN A 295 8.63 -29.66 0.90
CA ASN A 295 7.63 -30.09 -0.06
C ASN A 295 6.87 -28.99 -0.79
N ASP A 296 6.91 -27.71 -0.34
CA ASP A 296 6.11 -26.66 -0.99
C ASP A 296 6.48 -26.55 -2.48
N PRO A 297 5.50 -26.49 -3.39
CA PRO A 297 5.79 -26.53 -4.83
C PRO A 297 6.47 -25.25 -5.35
N THR A 298 6.63 -24.21 -4.53
CA THR A 298 7.13 -22.90 -4.97
C THR A 298 8.39 -22.51 -4.18
N ALA A 299 9.46 -22.16 -4.90
CA ALA A 299 10.73 -21.72 -4.32
C ALA A 299 10.53 -20.53 -3.35
N GLN A 300 9.72 -19.56 -3.74
CA GLN A 300 9.48 -18.33 -2.99
C GLN A 300 8.86 -18.58 -1.61
N THR A 301 8.00 -19.57 -1.46
CA THR A 301 7.49 -19.97 -0.14
C THR A 301 8.63 -20.44 0.74
N ARG A 302 9.41 -21.42 0.25
CA ARG A 302 10.52 -22.03 1.01
C ARG A 302 11.58 -20.99 1.39
N GLU A 303 11.96 -20.13 0.44
CA GLU A 303 12.92 -19.05 0.69
C GLU A 303 12.40 -18.07 1.74
N SER A 304 11.14 -17.65 1.64
CA SER A 304 10.54 -16.72 2.59
C SER A 304 10.43 -17.32 4.00
N LEU A 305 10.17 -18.62 4.11
CA LEU A 305 10.21 -19.33 5.39
C LEU A 305 11.61 -19.38 5.99
N LEU A 306 12.65 -19.68 5.21
CA LEU A 306 14.04 -19.66 5.70
C LEU A 306 14.42 -18.27 6.23
N ARG A 307 14.03 -17.21 5.52
CA ARG A 307 14.25 -15.82 5.98
C ARG A 307 13.47 -15.51 7.27
N GLU A 308 12.22 -15.96 7.37
CA GLU A 308 11.40 -15.78 8.57
C GLU A 308 12.03 -16.47 9.79
N LEU A 309 12.50 -17.71 9.63
CA LEU A 309 13.19 -18.45 10.69
C LEU A 309 14.47 -17.73 11.14
N GLN A 310 15.18 -17.13 10.19
CA GLN A 310 16.37 -16.32 10.47
C GLN A 310 16.02 -15.08 11.29
N GLU A 311 15.01 -14.31 10.85
CA GLU A 311 14.53 -13.09 11.50
C GLU A 311 14.01 -13.35 12.93
N GLN A 312 13.30 -14.47 13.13
CA GLN A 312 12.78 -14.87 14.44
C GLN A 312 13.79 -15.66 15.30
N SER A 313 15.01 -15.88 14.81
CA SER A 313 16.06 -16.66 15.49
C SER A 313 15.64 -18.10 15.86
N GLN A 314 14.74 -18.71 15.07
CA GLN A 314 14.23 -20.07 15.28
C GLN A 314 14.97 -21.14 14.46
N VAL A 315 16.01 -20.77 13.71
CA VAL A 315 16.76 -21.68 12.81
C VAL A 315 17.20 -22.99 13.46
N VAL A 316 17.54 -22.98 14.75
CA VAL A 316 17.99 -24.18 15.49
C VAL A 316 16.91 -25.26 15.54
N GLU A 317 15.65 -24.87 15.72
CA GLU A 317 14.50 -25.77 15.82
C GLU A 317 14.24 -26.52 14.50
N TYR A 318 14.62 -25.92 13.38
CA TYR A 318 14.42 -26.44 12.02
C TYR A 318 15.71 -26.96 11.38
N LEU A 319 16.79 -27.09 12.16
CA LEU A 319 18.13 -27.34 11.61
C LEU A 319 18.22 -28.65 10.82
N ASP A 320 17.52 -29.70 11.26
CA ASP A 320 17.55 -30.99 10.59
C ASP A 320 16.93 -30.89 9.19
N THR A 321 15.82 -30.18 9.06
CA THR A 321 15.18 -29.90 7.78
C THR A 321 16.02 -29.00 6.88
N ILE A 322 16.64 -27.97 7.45
CA ILE A 322 17.56 -27.08 6.73
C ILE A 322 18.77 -27.86 6.21
N HIS A 323 19.30 -28.79 7.01
CA HIS A 323 20.37 -29.69 6.60
C HIS A 323 19.94 -30.58 5.43
N LEU A 324 18.75 -31.21 5.50
CA LEU A 324 18.20 -32.01 4.41
C LEU A 324 18.02 -31.18 3.12
N LEU A 325 17.50 -29.96 3.22
CA LEU A 325 17.39 -29.05 2.08
C LEU A 325 18.74 -28.70 1.47
N ALA A 326 19.74 -28.38 2.31
CA ALA A 326 21.09 -28.09 1.85
C ALA A 326 21.73 -29.29 1.12
N LEU A 327 21.37 -30.52 1.48
CA LEU A 327 21.77 -31.74 0.78
C LEU A 327 20.96 -32.04 -0.49
N GLY A 328 20.03 -31.17 -0.89
CA GLY A 328 19.16 -31.37 -2.07
C GLY A 328 18.09 -32.43 -1.87
N ARG A 329 17.69 -32.75 -0.63
CA ARG A 329 16.73 -33.82 -0.31
C ARG A 329 15.27 -33.34 -0.20
N GLY A 330 14.96 -32.13 -0.66
CA GLY A 330 13.58 -31.66 -0.80
C GLY A 330 12.92 -32.19 -2.08
N LYS A 331 11.59 -32.11 -2.18
CA LYS A 331 10.87 -32.32 -3.44
C LYS A 331 11.18 -31.19 -4.43
N PRO A 332 11.10 -31.45 -5.75
CA PRO A 332 11.19 -30.42 -6.78
C PRO A 332 10.18 -29.29 -6.54
N PHE A 333 10.52 -28.10 -7.01
CA PHE A 333 9.70 -26.90 -6.92
C PHE A 333 9.89 -26.04 -8.17
N ALA A 334 8.92 -25.19 -8.46
CA ALA A 334 9.01 -24.19 -9.52
C ALA A 334 9.43 -22.82 -8.97
N ILE A 335 10.06 -22.02 -9.82
CA ILE A 335 10.26 -20.58 -9.57
C ILE A 335 9.14 -19.82 -10.27
N GLU A 336 8.30 -19.11 -9.51
CA GLU A 336 7.30 -18.22 -10.11
C GLU A 336 7.98 -17.00 -10.76
N TYR A 337 7.62 -16.71 -12.00
CA TYR A 337 8.19 -15.59 -12.75
C TYR A 337 7.74 -14.25 -12.16
N TYR A 338 8.71 -13.41 -11.77
CA TYR A 338 8.47 -12.04 -11.38
C TYR A 338 8.96 -11.08 -12.48
N PRO A 339 8.08 -10.28 -13.12
CA PRO A 339 8.43 -9.42 -14.26
C PRO A 339 9.44 -8.30 -13.96
N ASN A 340 9.92 -8.18 -12.71
CA ASN A 340 10.89 -7.18 -12.28
C ASN A 340 12.06 -7.78 -11.49
N ALA A 341 12.16 -9.10 -11.36
CA ALA A 341 13.30 -9.74 -10.72
C ALA A 341 14.41 -9.97 -11.76
N PRO A 342 15.69 -9.72 -11.43
CA PRO A 342 16.79 -10.13 -12.30
C PRO A 342 16.72 -11.66 -12.50
N ILE A 343 16.46 -12.09 -13.74
CA ILE A 343 16.31 -13.50 -14.12
C ILE A 343 17.70 -14.12 -14.20
N PHE A 344 18.23 -14.68 -13.11
CA PHE A 344 19.51 -15.40 -13.14
C PHE A 344 19.61 -16.62 -12.19
N GLN A 345 18.53 -17.05 -11.53
CA GLN A 345 18.61 -18.17 -10.60
C GLN A 345 18.05 -19.45 -11.22
N LYS A 346 18.84 -20.54 -11.17
CA LYS A 346 18.35 -21.90 -11.45
C LYS A 346 17.50 -22.37 -10.28
N GLU A 347 16.52 -23.23 -10.56
CA GLU A 347 15.70 -23.87 -9.53
C GLU A 347 16.58 -24.51 -8.43
N GLU A 348 17.69 -25.15 -8.81
CA GLU A 348 18.56 -25.87 -7.88
C GLU A 348 19.31 -24.99 -6.86
N THR A 349 19.60 -23.72 -7.17
CA THR A 349 20.44 -22.85 -6.31
C THR A 349 19.68 -21.68 -5.69
N VAL A 350 18.40 -21.51 -6.02
CA VAL A 350 17.57 -20.38 -5.57
C VAL A 350 17.51 -20.23 -4.05
N LEU A 351 17.65 -21.32 -3.29
CA LEU A 351 17.60 -21.32 -1.83
C LEU A 351 18.98 -21.16 -1.16
N ASP A 352 20.08 -21.30 -1.90
CA ASP A 352 21.41 -21.50 -1.32
C ASP A 352 21.91 -20.31 -0.49
N ASP A 353 21.60 -19.08 -0.89
CA ASP A 353 21.95 -17.88 -0.12
C ASP A 353 21.21 -17.84 1.23
N SER A 354 19.90 -18.13 1.22
CA SER A 354 19.06 -18.16 2.42
C SER A 354 19.47 -19.32 3.35
N LEU A 355 19.82 -20.49 2.80
CA LEU A 355 20.35 -21.62 3.56
C LEU A 355 21.71 -21.28 4.20
N ARG A 356 22.65 -20.67 3.45
CA ARG A 356 23.93 -20.20 4.01
C ARG A 356 23.71 -19.20 5.15
N ALA A 357 22.77 -18.27 5.00
CA ALA A 357 22.46 -17.27 6.02
C ALA A 357 21.98 -17.92 7.31
N CYS A 358 21.03 -18.87 7.21
CA CYS A 358 20.55 -19.67 8.33
C CYS A 358 21.68 -20.44 9.04
N LEU A 359 22.47 -21.21 8.27
CA LEU A 359 23.56 -22.04 8.80
C LEU A 359 24.63 -21.18 9.50
N LYS A 360 25.00 -20.04 8.91
CA LYS A 360 25.96 -19.08 9.51
C LYS A 360 25.42 -18.41 10.77
N GLN A 361 24.10 -18.22 10.89
CA GLN A 361 23.50 -17.70 12.13
C GLN A 361 23.67 -18.69 13.27
N VAL A 362 23.37 -19.98 13.03
CA VAL A 362 23.55 -21.03 14.06
C VAL A 362 25.04 -21.20 14.40
N GLN A 363 25.92 -21.18 13.40
CA GLN A 363 27.37 -21.33 13.59
C GLN A 363 27.98 -20.28 14.55
N LYS A 364 27.37 -19.09 14.67
CA LYS A 364 27.84 -18.02 15.56
C LYS A 364 27.49 -18.25 17.04
N GLN A 365 26.70 -19.26 17.37
CA GLN A 365 26.35 -19.57 18.75
C GLN A 365 27.54 -20.18 19.50
N LYS A 366 27.75 -19.78 20.77
CA LYS A 366 28.95 -20.13 21.54
C LYS A 366 29.01 -21.59 22.00
N THR A 367 27.90 -22.32 21.97
CA THR A 367 27.76 -23.65 22.56
C THR A 367 26.98 -24.57 21.64
N LEU A 368 27.62 -25.01 20.55
CA LEU A 368 27.06 -26.01 19.65
C LEU A 368 27.46 -27.41 20.07
N SER A 369 26.57 -28.38 19.87
CA SER A 369 26.94 -29.78 20.00
C SER A 369 27.80 -30.21 18.81
N LYS A 370 28.64 -31.25 18.98
CA LYS A 370 29.44 -31.80 17.86
C LYS A 370 28.59 -32.28 16.70
N GLU A 371 27.40 -32.83 16.99
CA GLU A 371 26.45 -33.26 15.97
C GLU A 371 25.91 -32.07 15.17
N THR A 372 25.54 -30.99 15.87
CA THR A 372 25.09 -29.73 15.27
C THR A 372 26.18 -29.12 14.39
N GLU A 373 27.42 -29.06 14.87
CA GLU A 373 28.57 -28.57 14.08
C GLU A 373 28.78 -29.39 12.81
N LEU A 374 28.70 -30.72 12.91
CA LEU A 374 28.85 -31.61 11.77
C LEU A 374 27.73 -31.40 10.72
N LYS A 375 26.47 -31.30 11.16
CA LYS A 375 25.32 -31.01 10.27
C LYS A 375 25.52 -29.70 9.51
N ILE A 376 25.98 -28.64 10.19
CA ILE A 376 26.27 -27.34 9.59
C ILE A 376 27.40 -27.43 8.57
N GLN A 377 28.51 -28.09 8.92
CA GLN A 377 29.65 -28.26 8.02
C GLN A 377 29.28 -29.02 6.75
N GLN A 378 28.56 -30.15 6.90
CA GLN A 378 28.09 -30.95 5.77
C GLN A 378 27.14 -30.16 4.86
N ALA A 379 26.21 -29.40 5.44
CA ALA A 379 25.29 -28.57 4.68
C ALA A 379 26.01 -27.47 3.90
N LEU A 380 26.96 -26.75 4.54
CA LEU A 380 27.76 -25.72 3.88
C LEU A 380 28.65 -26.28 2.78
N GLN A 381 29.24 -27.47 2.98
CA GLN A 381 30.04 -28.13 1.97
C GLN A 381 29.20 -28.52 0.75
N ALA A 382 28.01 -29.11 0.97
CA ALA A 382 27.12 -29.50 -0.13
C ALA A 382 26.68 -28.29 -0.98
N ILE A 383 26.44 -27.15 -0.34
CA ILE A 383 26.14 -25.89 -1.05
C ILE A 383 27.36 -25.42 -1.87
N ALA A 384 28.57 -25.45 -1.28
CA ALA A 384 29.79 -25.06 -1.98
C ALA A 384 30.13 -25.98 -3.17
N ASP A 385 29.85 -27.28 -3.04
CA ASP A 385 30.07 -28.26 -4.11
C ASP A 385 29.14 -28.02 -5.30
N ARG A 386 27.89 -27.55 -5.07
CA ARG A 386 26.97 -27.14 -6.14
C ARG A 386 27.48 -25.91 -6.90
N ASP A 387 27.94 -24.89 -6.19
CA ASP A 387 28.51 -23.67 -6.80
C ASP A 387 29.72 -23.98 -7.70
N ALA A 388 30.49 -25.01 -7.35
CA ALA A 388 31.69 -25.41 -8.08
C ALA A 388 31.39 -26.20 -9.37
N GLN A 389 30.14 -26.59 -9.63
CA GLN A 389 29.78 -27.29 -10.86
C GLN A 389 29.71 -26.31 -12.04
N PRO A 390 30.35 -26.62 -13.19
CA PRO A 390 30.40 -25.72 -14.33
C PRO A 390 29.00 -25.45 -14.89
N GLU A 391 28.71 -24.19 -15.21
CA GLU A 391 27.46 -23.79 -15.84
C GLU A 391 27.30 -24.48 -17.20
N SER A 392 26.21 -25.23 -17.38
CA SER A 392 25.73 -25.56 -18.72
C SER A 392 25.28 -24.26 -19.39
N VAL A 393 26.05 -23.80 -20.39
CA VAL A 393 25.66 -22.68 -21.27
C VAL A 393 24.38 -23.09 -22.00
N VAL A 394 23.23 -22.60 -21.52
CA VAL A 394 21.97 -22.65 -22.27
C VAL A 394 21.78 -21.26 -22.84
N GLY A 395 21.92 -21.19 -24.17
CA GLY A 395 21.94 -19.95 -24.93
C GLY A 395 20.58 -19.24 -25.04
N GLY A 396 20.69 -18.00 -25.50
CA GLY A 396 19.61 -17.08 -25.83
C GLY A 396 20.18 -15.68 -25.66
N GLY A 397 20.82 -15.09 -26.67
CA GLY A 397 20.18 -14.73 -27.92
C GLY A 397 19.63 -13.32 -27.72
N GLY A 398 20.25 -12.34 -28.37
CA GLY A 398 20.16 -10.93 -27.99
C GLY A 398 18.76 -10.33 -28.05
N ASP A 399 18.60 -9.22 -27.33
CA ASP A 399 18.09 -8.03 -27.99
C ASP A 399 18.79 -6.79 -27.44
N ARG A 400 19.33 -6.03 -28.39
CA ARG A 400 20.06 -4.79 -28.20
C ARG A 400 19.06 -3.67 -27.92
N PHE A 401 19.51 -2.74 -27.08
CA PHE A 401 19.00 -1.38 -27.01
C PHE A 401 18.82 -0.78 -28.41
N GLU A 402 17.57 -0.53 -28.83
CA GLU A 402 17.27 0.50 -29.82
C GLU A 402 16.41 1.57 -29.17
N ALA A 403 17.07 2.66 -28.77
CA ALA A 403 16.39 3.92 -28.54
C ALA A 403 15.91 4.45 -29.89
N ASN A 404 14.61 4.75 -30.02
CA ASN A 404 14.04 5.30 -31.24
C ASN A 404 14.82 6.54 -31.72
N PRO A 405 15.19 6.63 -33.01
CA PRO A 405 15.73 7.85 -33.58
C PRO A 405 14.64 8.93 -33.65
N ARG A 406 15.04 10.18 -33.35
CA ARG A 406 14.14 11.35 -33.46
C ARG A 406 13.60 11.48 -34.89
N PRO A 407 12.32 11.85 -35.09
CA PRO A 407 11.85 12.20 -36.42
C PRO A 407 12.60 13.42 -36.93
N ALA A 408 13.09 13.34 -38.16
CA ALA A 408 13.70 14.47 -38.85
C ALA A 408 12.66 15.59 -38.99
N LYS A 409 13.05 16.81 -38.61
CA LYS A 409 12.26 18.02 -38.86
C LYS A 409 12.02 18.13 -40.37
N LYS A 410 10.76 18.31 -40.77
CA LYS A 410 10.41 18.86 -42.09
C LYS A 410 10.38 20.36 -42.03
#